data_AF-A0A533UDR5-F1
#
_entry.id   AF-A0A533UDR5-F1
#
_cell.length_a   1.000
_cell.length_b   1.000
_cell.length_c   1.000
_cell.angle_alpha   90.00
_cell.angle_beta   90.00
_cell.angle_gamma   90.00
#
_symmetry.space_group_name_H-M   'P 1'
#
loop_
_entity.id
_entity.type
_entity.pdbx_description
1 polymer ?
#
loop_
_entity_poly.entity_id
_entity_poly.type
_entity_poly.pdbx_seq_one_letter_code
_entity_poly.pdbx_strand_id
1 'polypeptide(L)'
;MKLNSKPTIQALKIDKDKLERLQTRLKSTRLTVKAKYDEIKKVAGGVCRMCDGIPTKIVSFDMEGAFLIEKYCDKCFEKWGKLQEKKPME
;
A
#
# COMPACT_ATOMS: atom_id res chain seq x y z
N MET A 1 16.73 -16.47 1.03
CA MET A 1 16.27 -15.53 0.00
C MET A 1 16.82 -14.15 0.35
N LYS A 2 17.90 -13.72 -0.30
CA LYS A 2 18.50 -12.40 -0.05
C LYS A 2 17.76 -11.37 -0.88
N LEU A 3 17.14 -10.38 -0.23
CA LEU A 3 16.56 -9.20 -0.87
C LEU A 3 17.72 -8.26 -1.27
N ASN A 4 18.44 -8.61 -2.34
CA ASN A 4 19.57 -7.81 -2.83
C ASN A 4 19.13 -6.59 -3.67
N SER A 5 17.83 -6.46 -3.96
CA SER A 5 17.31 -5.43 -4.84
C SER A 5 16.74 -4.25 -4.06
N LYS A 6 17.22 -3.05 -4.38
CA LYS A 6 16.67 -1.79 -3.86
C LYS A 6 15.16 -1.74 -4.14
N PRO A 7 14.32 -1.42 -3.14
CA PRO A 7 12.89 -1.30 -3.35
C PRO A 7 12.60 -0.17 -4.35
N THR A 8 11.79 -0.48 -5.36
CA THR A 8 11.28 0.53 -6.29
C THR A 8 9.99 1.09 -5.73
N ILE A 9 9.98 2.39 -5.44
CA ILE A 9 8.84 3.10 -4.84
C ILE A 9 8.13 3.88 -5.94
N GLN A 10 6.83 3.62 -6.11
CA GLN A 10 5.97 4.31 -7.06
C GLN A 10 4.76 4.93 -6.35
N ALA A 11 4.35 6.12 -6.78
CA ALA A 11 3.09 6.70 -6.32
C ALA A 11 1.92 6.02 -7.03
N LEU A 12 0.91 5.60 -6.27
CA LEU A 12 -0.31 5.03 -6.82
C LEU A 12 -1.15 6.19 -7.39
N LYS A 13 -1.19 6.31 -8.73
CA LYS A 13 -2.06 7.27 -9.40
C LYS A 13 -3.51 6.80 -9.33
N ILE A 14 -4.18 7.14 -8.23
CA ILE A 14 -5.63 7.00 -8.11
C ILE A 14 -6.26 8.28 -8.64
N ASP A 15 -7.29 8.13 -9.47
CA ASP A 15 -8.10 9.26 -9.91
C ASP A 15 -8.77 9.96 -8.72
N LYS A 16 -8.71 11.28 -8.66
CA LYS A 16 -9.24 12.05 -7.51
C LYS A 16 -10.72 11.77 -7.27
N ASP A 17 -11.52 11.65 -8.33
CA ASP A 17 -12.96 11.38 -8.22
C ASP A 17 -13.21 10.01 -7.56
N LYS A 18 -12.45 8.99 -7.99
CA LYS A 18 -12.53 7.64 -7.40
C LYS A 18 -12.09 7.65 -5.93
N LEU A 19 -11.06 8.42 -5.60
CA LEU A 19 -10.56 8.53 -4.24
C LEU A 19 -11.59 9.21 -3.31
N GLU A 20 -12.20 10.31 -3.74
CA GLU A 20 -13.23 11.01 -2.96
C GLU A 20 -14.47 10.15 -2.76
N ARG A 21 -14.93 9.44 -3.80
CA ARG A 21 -16.02 8.46 -3.69
C ARG A 21 -15.68 7.36 -2.69
N LEU A 22 -14.47 6.80 -2.77
CA LEU A 22 -14.02 5.76 -1.86
C LEU A 22 -13.98 6.25 -0.42
N GLN A 23 -13.41 7.43 -0.15
CA GLN A 23 -13.38 8.00 1.20
C GLN A 23 -14.79 8.24 1.75
N THR A 24 -15.71 8.72 0.90
CA THR A 24 -17.11 8.94 1.27
C THR A 24 -17.81 7.64 1.65
N ARG A 25 -17.60 6.58 0.86
CA ARG A 25 -18.09 5.23 1.16
C ARG A 25 -17.50 4.71 2.46
N LEU A 26 -16.18 4.77 2.64
CA LEU A 26 -15.49 4.26 3.83
C LEU A 26 -15.86 4.97 5.14
N LYS A 27 -16.23 6.26 5.06
CA LYS A 27 -16.77 7.04 6.21
C LYS A 27 -18.15 6.56 6.65
N SER A 28 -18.89 5.84 5.81
CA SER A 28 -20.19 5.28 6.19
C SER A 28 -20.01 4.18 7.24
N THR A 29 -20.62 4.37 8.41
CA THR A 29 -20.61 3.41 9.54
C THR A 29 -21.32 2.09 9.23
N ARG A 30 -22.05 2.03 8.10
CA ARG A 30 -22.82 0.86 7.65
C ARG A 30 -21.99 -0.20 6.92
N LEU A 31 -20.75 0.09 6.54
CA LEU A 31 -19.91 -0.88 5.84
C LEU A 31 -19.14 -1.76 6.82
N THR A 32 -19.27 -3.07 6.63
CA THR A 32 -18.44 -4.06 7.33
C THR A 32 -16.97 -3.90 6.94
N VAL A 33 -16.06 -4.33 7.82
CA VAL A 33 -14.61 -4.27 7.56
C VAL A 33 -14.25 -4.96 6.23
N LYS A 34 -14.89 -6.10 5.94
CA LYS A 34 -14.73 -6.84 4.68
C LYS A 34 -15.19 -6.02 3.48
N ALA A 35 -16.33 -5.33 3.56
CA ALA A 35 -16.82 -4.48 2.49
C ALA A 35 -15.90 -3.28 2.23
N LYS A 36 -15.38 -2.67 3.31
CA LYS A 36 -14.37 -1.59 3.20
C LYS A 36 -13.11 -2.07 2.48
N TYR A 37 -12.63 -3.25 2.84
CA TYR A 37 -11.45 -3.87 2.23
C TYR A 37 -11.65 -4.13 0.72
N ASP A 38 -12.82 -4.65 0.35
CA ASP A 38 -13.18 -4.96 -1.04
C ASP A 38 -13.27 -3.69 -1.90
N GLU A 39 -13.88 -2.62 -1.38
CA GLU A 39 -13.94 -1.30 -2.02
C GLU A 39 -12.54 -0.72 -2.27
N ILE A 40 -11.65 -0.79 -1.27
CA ILE A 40 -10.27 -0.30 -1.42
C ILE A 40 -9.53 -1.13 -2.48
N LYS A 41 -9.69 -2.47 -2.47
CA LYS A 41 -9.09 -3.35 -3.47
C LYS A 41 -9.56 -3.04 -4.89
N LYS A 42 -10.85 -2.74 -5.09
CA LYS A 42 -11.39 -2.38 -6.41
C LYS A 42 -10.78 -1.11 -6.98
N VAL A 43 -10.48 -0.12 -6.12
CA VAL A 43 -9.96 1.17 -6.56
C VAL A 43 -8.43 1.17 -6.67
N ALA A 44 -7.74 0.60 -5.68
CA ALA A 44 -6.29 0.69 -5.54
C ALA A 44 -5.53 -0.61 -5.87
N GLY A 45 -6.24 -1.67 -6.30
CA GLY A 45 -5.64 -2.98 -6.61
C GLY A 45 -5.03 -3.68 -5.39
N GLY A 46 -5.39 -3.26 -4.18
CA GLY A 46 -4.83 -3.75 -2.92
C GLY A 46 -5.07 -2.76 -1.78
N VAL A 47 -4.71 -3.15 -0.57
CA VAL A 47 -4.80 -2.31 0.63
C VAL A 47 -3.42 -1.97 1.16
N CYS A 48 -3.36 -0.98 2.06
CA CYS A 48 -2.16 -0.74 2.84
C CYS A 48 -1.80 -1.98 3.66
N ARG A 49 -0.59 -2.52 3.49
CA ARG A 49 -0.07 -3.70 4.19
C ARG A 49 -0.08 -3.58 5.71
N MET A 50 -0.05 -2.35 6.24
CA MET A 50 0.12 -2.07 7.67
C MET A 50 -1.17 -1.72 8.39
N CYS A 51 -2.17 -1.16 7.70
CA CYS A 51 -3.39 -0.66 8.34
C CYS A 51 -4.68 -1.02 7.59
N ASP A 52 -4.58 -1.80 6.50
CA ASP A 52 -5.68 -2.19 5.62
C ASP A 52 -6.47 -1.02 5.01
N GLY A 53 -5.95 0.20 5.13
CA GLY A 53 -6.52 1.42 4.57
C GLY A 53 -6.18 1.63 3.09
N ILE A 54 -6.53 2.80 2.56
CA ILE A 54 -6.26 3.20 1.18
C ILE A 54 -4.75 3.38 1.00
N PRO A 55 -4.07 2.60 0.14
CA PRO A 55 -2.67 2.82 -0.16
C PRO A 55 -2.49 3.93 -1.19
N THR A 56 -1.39 4.67 -1.07
CA THR A 56 -0.98 5.76 -1.96
C THR A 56 0.40 5.53 -2.56
N LYS A 57 1.15 4.54 -2.05
CA LYS A 57 2.47 4.13 -2.50
C LYS A 57 2.48 2.64 -2.79
N ILE A 58 3.15 2.26 -3.86
CA ILE A 58 3.47 0.88 -4.21
C ILE A 58 4.97 0.72 -4.06
N VAL A 59 5.39 -0.33 -3.36
CA VAL A 59 6.78 -0.72 -3.20
C VAL A 59 6.95 -2.08 -3.84
N SER A 60 7.79 -2.15 -4.86
CA SER A 60 8.12 -3.40 -5.55
C SER A 60 9.56 -3.80 -5.24
N PHE A 61 9.76 -5.07 -4.87
CA PHE A 61 11.07 -5.67 -4.70
C PHE A 61 11.24 -6.74 -5.78
N ASP A 62 12.36 -6.66 -6.48
CA ASP A 62 12.78 -7.72 -7.39
C ASP A 62 13.41 -8.85 -6.58
N MET A 63 12.85 -10.05 -6.71
CA MET A 63 13.32 -11.28 -6.08
C MET A 63 13.49 -12.33 -7.16
N GLU A 64 14.72 -12.51 -7.68
CA GLU A 64 15.13 -13.57 -8.62
C GLU A 64 13.97 -14.37 -9.27
N GLY A 65 13.29 -13.75 -10.24
CA GLY A 65 12.19 -14.37 -11.00
C GLY A 65 10.76 -13.97 -10.55
N ALA A 66 10.60 -13.15 -9.51
CA ALA A 66 9.31 -12.66 -9.03
C ALA A 66 9.40 -11.24 -8.47
N PHE A 67 8.28 -10.51 -8.50
CA PHE A 67 8.15 -9.20 -7.87
C PHE A 67 7.30 -9.30 -6.60
N LEU A 68 7.87 -8.93 -5.45
CA LEU A 68 7.08 -8.67 -4.26
C LEU A 68 6.47 -7.27 -4.37
N ILE A 69 5.15 -7.16 -4.44
CA ILE A 69 4.45 -5.88 -4.49
C ILE A 69 3.77 -5.62 -3.14
N GLU A 70 4.32 -4.69 -2.37
CA GLU A 70 3.72 -4.15 -1.17
C GLU A 70 3.07 -2.80 -1.45
N LYS A 71 1.98 -2.48 -0.74
CA LYS A 71 1.28 -1.20 -0.88
C LYS A 71 1.16 -0.54 0.49
N TYR A 72 1.38 0.77 0.55
CA TYR A 72 1.34 1.54 1.81
C TYR A 72 0.59 2.85 1.62
N CYS A 73 -0.07 3.33 2.67
CA CYS A 73 -0.49 4.73 2.76
C CYS A 73 0.70 5.59 3.22
N ASP A 74 0.66 6.91 3.01
CA ASP A 74 1.79 7.81 3.31
C ASP A 74 2.30 7.65 4.74
N LYS A 75 1.39 7.65 5.73
CA LYS A 75 1.75 7.48 7.14
C LYS A 75 2.45 6.15 7.45
N CYS A 76 2.01 5.06 6.81
CA CYS A 76 2.61 3.74 7.01
C CYS A 76 3.91 3.59 6.21
N PHE A 77 4.00 4.25 5.06
CA PHE A 77 5.21 4.30 4.25
C PHE A 77 6.35 5.03 4.96
N GLU A 78 6.06 6.15 5.64
CA GLU A 78 7.06 6.84 6.48
C GLU A 78 7.62 5.93 7.58
N LYS A 79 6.76 5.12 8.21
CA LYS A 79 7.20 4.14 9.20
C LYS A 79 8.05 3.04 8.57
N TRP A 80 7.65 2.55 7.41
CA TRP A 80 8.38 1.52 6.67
C TRP A 80 9.76 2.03 6.20
N GLY A 81 9.86 3.27 5.69
CA GLY A 81 11.14 3.86 5.29
C GLY A 81 12.15 3.90 6.43
N LYS A 82 11.71 4.33 7.62
CA LYS A 82 12.53 4.32 8.84
C LYS A 82 12.99 2.92 9.27
N LEU A 83 12.23 1.87 8.93
CA LEU A 83 12.61 0.48 9.21
C LEU A 83 13.63 -0.05 8.20
N GLN A 84 13.58 0.42 6.95
CA GLN A 84 14.58 0.06 5.93
C GLN A 84 15.93 0.73 6.20
N GLU A 85 15.94 1.99 6.63
CA GLU A 85 17.18 2.70 7.02
C GLU A 85 17.88 2.06 8.23
N LYS A 86 17.12 1.34 9.08
CA LYS A 86 17.64 0.65 10.27
C LYS A 86 18.08 -0.79 10.02
N LYS A 87 17.89 -1.35 8.83
CA LYS A 87 18.46 -2.67 8.51
C LYS A 87 19.94 -2.47 8.18
N PRO A 88 20.87 -2.94 9.02
CA PRO A 88 22.27 -2.96 8.62
C PRO A 88 22.38 -3.82 7.36
N MET A 89 23.06 -3.26 6.37
CA MET A 89 23.55 -3.97 5.21
C MET A 89 24.70 -4.84 5.72
N GLU A 90 24.38 -6.05 6.19
CA GLU A 90 25.34 -7.10 6.58
C GLU A 90 25.73 -7.97 5.37
#